data_AF-A0A6N7XET7-F1
#
_entry.id   AF-A0A6N7XET7-F1
#
_cell.length_a   1.000
_cell.length_b   1.000
_cell.length_c   1.000
_cell.angle_alpha   90.00
_cell.angle_beta   90.00
_cell.angle_gamma   90.00
#
_symmetry.space_group_name_H-M   'P 1'
#
loop_
_entity.id
_entity.type
_entity.pdbx_description
1 polymer ?
#
loop_
_entity_poly.entity_id
_entity_poly.type
_entity_poly.pdbx_seq_one_letter_code
_entity_poly.pdbx_strand_id
1 'polypeptide(L)'
;MVLSDIGFWVDNYVGTYQIEECKGTQYIVSKEFHPARGEEKELKQKRLFMDLFKNNEYILVKLANVDIDDEASILAFCNEYGLPYSSAKISDEQPGYYIMGLDVDEHTYAGWYPLYRQDSMQVYEFKRHVFSARRILNVKNEIQSPDKNYINLFKYLLPMLLYERRNFYDFDSDDPERITDTMEFQYYYLSVLNKRTGGKPSSFGKDLWSFIIEVQSIERKKNKVYITDELRDLFQRRYPNDLYRFLFDIARYDIDQMMQVEVDEFAEFQLPTDFYISDETKKHMDVLASRILSDNISELLQKVHPKMTVGEDGNISSQWDLKYLNEGILLETLVMTSSETRLKKCANPTCGKFFTPNPGRYDKIYCSHACGSIVAKRRQRLRDKEDPNRERMEPGFKNRKSD
;
A
#
# COMPACT_ATOMS: atom_id res chain seq x y z
N MET A 1 14.58 6.45 15.36
CA MET A 1 15.51 5.99 14.31
C MET A 1 15.93 4.58 14.68
N VAL A 2 15.92 3.61 13.76
CA VAL A 2 16.41 2.25 14.04
C VAL A 2 17.92 2.37 14.25
N LEU A 3 18.36 2.39 15.50
CA LEU A 3 19.72 2.77 15.93
C LEU A 3 20.70 1.58 15.95
N SER A 4 20.39 0.45 15.31
CA SER A 4 21.37 -0.63 15.20
C SER A 4 22.25 -0.41 13.96
N ASP A 5 23.56 -0.62 14.09
CA ASP A 5 24.52 -0.55 12.98
C ASP A 5 24.19 -1.54 11.84
N ILE A 6 23.38 -2.55 12.17
CA ILE A 6 22.97 -3.67 11.33
C ILE A 6 21.65 -3.36 10.58
N GLY A 7 20.88 -2.35 11.00
CA GLY A 7 19.56 -2.05 10.43
C GLY A 7 18.52 -3.12 10.78
N PHE A 8 17.70 -3.50 9.80
CA PHE A 8 16.73 -4.59 9.93
C PHE A 8 16.74 -5.45 8.65
N TRP A 9 16.27 -6.69 8.78
CA TRP A 9 16.19 -7.61 7.65
C TRP A 9 15.00 -8.57 7.80
N VAL A 10 14.65 -9.18 6.68
CA VAL A 10 13.69 -10.29 6.60
C VAL A 10 14.35 -11.41 5.82
N ASP A 11 14.33 -12.63 6.34
CA ASP A 11 14.68 -13.82 5.58
C ASP A 11 13.42 -14.29 4.85
N ASN A 12 13.32 -14.07 3.53
CA ASN A 12 12.12 -14.38 2.73
C ASN A 12 12.39 -15.48 1.70
N TYR A 13 11.38 -16.29 1.37
CA TYR A 13 11.51 -17.23 0.26
C TYR A 13 11.57 -16.46 -1.07
N VAL A 14 12.55 -16.82 -1.91
CA VAL A 14 12.77 -16.23 -3.23
C VAL A 14 13.08 -17.38 -4.19
N GLY A 15 12.37 -17.40 -5.31
CA GLY A 15 12.50 -18.42 -6.32
C GLY A 15 12.13 -17.90 -7.71
N THR A 16 11.83 -18.83 -8.59
CA THR A 16 11.35 -18.54 -9.93
C THR A 16 9.83 -18.64 -9.92
N TYR A 17 9.14 -17.52 -9.85
CA TYR A 17 7.69 -17.45 -9.86
C TYR A 17 7.12 -17.44 -11.29
N GLN A 18 5.90 -17.94 -11.41
CA GLN A 18 5.05 -17.85 -12.59
C GLN A 18 3.60 -17.59 -12.17
N ILE A 19 2.77 -17.14 -13.10
CA ILE A 19 1.33 -16.99 -12.87
C ILE A 19 0.62 -18.22 -13.41
N GLU A 20 -0.21 -18.86 -12.57
CA GLU A 20 -1.02 -20.02 -12.91
C GLU A 20 -2.48 -19.76 -12.54
N GLU A 21 -3.41 -20.33 -13.32
CA GLU A 21 -4.82 -20.34 -12.97
C GLU A 21 -5.16 -21.63 -12.21
N CYS A 22 -5.69 -21.48 -11.00
CA CYS A 22 -6.13 -22.58 -10.17
C CYS A 22 -7.58 -22.34 -9.72
N LYS A 23 -8.48 -23.28 -10.06
CA LYS A 23 -9.92 -23.21 -9.73
C LYS A 23 -10.57 -21.85 -10.11
N GLY A 24 -10.19 -21.29 -11.25
CA GLY A 24 -10.74 -20.02 -11.76
C GLY A 24 -10.14 -18.75 -11.13
N THR A 25 -9.07 -18.88 -10.33
CA THR A 25 -8.37 -17.76 -9.71
C THR A 25 -6.89 -17.77 -10.12
N GLN A 26 -6.32 -16.61 -10.42
CA GLN A 26 -4.91 -16.48 -10.77
C GLN A 26 -4.03 -16.40 -9.52
N TYR A 27 -2.97 -17.18 -9.49
CA TYR A 27 -1.97 -17.23 -8.43
C TYR A 27 -0.58 -16.97 -8.98
N ILE A 28 0.23 -16.24 -8.21
CA ILE A 28 1.68 -16.21 -8.35
C ILE A 28 2.20 -17.44 -7.59
N VAL A 29 2.95 -18.30 -8.26
CA VAL A 29 3.38 -19.61 -7.74
C VAL A 29 4.85 -19.83 -8.03
N SER A 30 5.61 -20.30 -7.04
CA SER A 30 7.00 -20.71 -7.22
C SER A 30 7.10 -22.00 -8.03
N LYS A 31 8.12 -22.11 -8.89
CA LYS A 31 8.48 -23.35 -9.60
C LYS A 31 9.18 -24.36 -8.69
N GLU A 32 9.85 -23.84 -7.67
CA GLU A 32 10.48 -24.61 -6.61
C GLU A 32 9.46 -24.99 -5.51
N PHE A 33 9.78 -26.02 -4.73
CA PHE A 33 8.88 -26.57 -3.71
C PHE A 33 9.40 -26.32 -2.30
N HIS A 34 8.46 -26.26 -1.35
CA HIS A 34 8.67 -26.17 0.09
C HIS A 34 7.60 -27.00 0.84
N PRO A 35 7.94 -28.14 1.45
CA PRO A 35 9.23 -28.82 1.37
C PRO A 35 9.41 -29.53 0.01
N ALA A 36 10.64 -29.59 -0.50
CA ALA A 36 10.97 -30.39 -1.69
C ALA A 36 11.10 -31.89 -1.37
N ARG A 37 10.86 -32.75 -2.37
CA ARG A 37 10.95 -34.22 -2.27
C ARG A 37 11.76 -34.80 -3.44
N GLY A 38 12.58 -35.80 -3.15
CA GLY A 38 13.34 -36.52 -4.17
C GLY A 38 14.26 -35.58 -4.96
N GLU A 39 14.00 -35.46 -6.27
CA GLU A 39 14.79 -34.64 -7.20
C GLU A 39 14.20 -33.24 -7.45
N GLU A 40 13.14 -32.87 -6.72
CA GLU A 40 12.54 -31.54 -6.82
C GLU A 40 13.50 -30.44 -6.36
N LYS A 41 13.39 -29.25 -6.97
CA LYS A 41 14.15 -28.08 -6.56
C LYS A 41 13.51 -27.45 -5.34
N GLU A 42 14.31 -27.23 -4.31
CA GLU A 42 13.90 -26.57 -3.08
C GLU A 42 13.89 -25.04 -3.21
N LEU A 43 12.83 -24.43 -2.69
CA LEU A 43 12.71 -22.98 -2.60
C LEU A 43 13.65 -22.44 -1.53
N LYS A 44 14.39 -21.37 -1.85
CA LYS A 44 15.45 -20.86 -0.97
C LYS A 44 15.05 -19.59 -0.27
N GLN A 45 15.54 -19.44 0.97
CA GLN A 45 15.45 -18.17 1.68
C GLN A 45 16.58 -17.23 1.26
N LYS A 46 16.25 -15.95 1.16
CA LYS A 46 17.17 -14.84 0.90
C LYS A 46 16.92 -13.75 1.94
N ARG A 47 18.01 -13.24 2.50
CA ARG A 47 17.96 -12.08 3.40
C ARG A 47 17.77 -10.78 2.63
N LEU A 48 16.79 -9.98 3.02
CA LEU A 48 16.41 -8.71 2.38
C LEU A 48 16.56 -7.53 3.35
N PHE A 49 16.54 -6.29 2.83
CA PHE A 49 16.67 -5.01 3.56
C PHE A 49 18.02 -4.68 4.19
N MET A 50 18.94 -5.64 4.32
CA MET A 50 20.31 -5.37 4.77
C MET A 50 20.96 -4.27 3.93
N ASP A 51 21.40 -3.20 4.60
CA ASP A 51 22.10 -2.04 4.02
C ASP A 51 21.37 -1.22 2.94
N LEU A 52 20.14 -1.59 2.54
CA LEU A 52 19.40 -0.88 1.47
C LEU A 52 19.17 0.60 1.79
N PHE A 53 18.86 0.91 3.06
CA PHE A 53 18.70 2.29 3.53
C PHE A 53 19.96 3.13 3.38
N LYS A 54 21.14 2.53 3.58
CA LYS A 54 22.43 3.22 3.45
C LYS A 54 22.65 3.67 1.99
N ASN A 55 22.03 2.96 1.05
CA ASN A 55 22.16 3.20 -0.39
C ASN A 55 20.98 3.97 -1.02
N ASN A 56 20.01 4.45 -0.22
CA ASN A 56 18.74 5.03 -0.69
C ASN A 56 17.95 4.09 -1.62
N GLU A 57 18.06 2.78 -1.40
CA GLU A 57 17.28 1.77 -2.10
C GLU A 57 16.10 1.36 -1.22
N TYR A 58 14.89 1.37 -1.78
CA TYR A 58 13.65 1.15 -1.04
C TYR A 58 12.78 0.15 -1.80
N ILE A 59 12.52 -1.01 -1.19
CA ILE A 59 11.67 -2.06 -1.78
C ILE A 59 10.22 -1.57 -1.93
N LEU A 60 9.72 -0.72 -1.03
CA LEU A 60 8.44 -0.03 -1.15
C LEU A 60 8.33 0.74 -2.48
N VAL A 61 9.38 1.45 -2.87
CA VAL A 61 9.41 2.19 -4.14
C VAL A 61 9.42 1.23 -5.32
N LYS A 62 10.07 0.07 -5.20
CA LYS A 62 10.02 -0.98 -6.23
C LYS A 62 8.62 -1.55 -6.36
N LEU A 63 7.98 -1.90 -5.25
CA LEU A 63 6.62 -2.44 -5.19
C LEU A 63 5.61 -1.47 -5.80
N ALA A 64 5.63 -0.21 -5.39
CA ALA A 64 4.72 0.81 -5.91
C ALA A 64 4.87 1.08 -7.42
N ASN A 65 6.06 0.79 -7.98
CA ASN A 65 6.38 1.00 -9.40
C ASN A 65 6.12 -0.23 -10.28
N VAL A 66 5.70 -1.36 -9.70
CA VAL A 66 5.25 -2.53 -10.45
C VAL A 66 4.10 -2.13 -11.35
N ASP A 67 4.16 -2.49 -12.62
CA ASP A 67 3.02 -2.38 -13.52
C ASP A 67 2.09 -3.58 -13.28
N ILE A 68 0.86 -3.31 -12.87
CA ILE A 68 -0.08 -4.36 -12.42
C ILE A 68 -0.79 -5.03 -13.60
N ASP A 69 -0.73 -4.41 -14.78
CA ASP A 69 -1.32 -4.93 -16.01
C ASP A 69 -0.29 -5.72 -16.83
N ASP A 70 0.97 -5.71 -16.41
CA ASP A 70 2.08 -6.47 -17.00
C ASP A 70 2.54 -7.59 -16.05
N GLU A 71 2.18 -8.83 -16.38
CA GLU A 71 2.59 -10.03 -15.65
C GLU A 71 4.11 -10.13 -15.48
N ALA A 72 4.88 -9.69 -16.50
CA ALA A 72 6.34 -9.73 -16.42
C ALA A 72 6.86 -8.75 -15.36
N SER A 73 6.21 -7.59 -15.18
CA SER A 73 6.55 -6.65 -14.12
C SER A 73 6.23 -7.19 -12.72
N ILE A 74 5.13 -7.92 -12.56
CA ILE A 74 4.78 -8.59 -11.30
C ILE A 74 5.81 -9.67 -10.97
N LEU A 75 6.06 -10.57 -11.92
CA LEU A 75 7.00 -11.68 -11.75
C LEU A 75 8.43 -11.19 -11.54
N ALA A 76 8.85 -10.09 -12.18
CA ALA A 76 10.17 -9.50 -11.93
C ALA A 76 10.34 -9.09 -10.46
N PHE A 77 9.33 -8.48 -9.85
CA PHE A 77 9.36 -8.12 -8.43
C PHE A 77 9.43 -9.39 -7.55
N CYS A 78 8.54 -10.36 -7.80
CA CYS A 78 8.49 -11.60 -7.01
C CYS A 78 9.77 -12.43 -7.13
N ASN A 79 10.39 -12.49 -8.31
CA ASN A 79 11.66 -13.20 -8.51
C ASN A 79 12.84 -12.51 -7.82
N GLU A 80 12.77 -11.20 -7.59
CA GLU A 80 13.85 -10.43 -6.94
C GLU A 80 13.74 -10.46 -5.40
N TYR A 81 12.51 -10.36 -4.88
CA TYR A 81 12.21 -10.14 -3.45
C TYR A 81 11.32 -11.21 -2.80
N GLY A 82 10.70 -12.10 -3.57
CA GLY A 82 9.70 -13.05 -3.09
C GLY A 82 8.30 -12.46 -2.98
N LEU A 83 7.38 -13.24 -2.40
CA LEU A 83 6.00 -12.79 -2.15
C LEU A 83 5.92 -11.86 -0.92
N PRO A 84 5.09 -10.80 -0.94
CA PRO A 84 4.84 -9.95 0.24
C PRO A 84 4.42 -10.74 1.49
N TYR A 85 3.53 -11.73 1.30
CA TYR A 85 3.15 -12.74 2.29
C TYR A 85 3.34 -14.13 1.66
N SER A 86 4.41 -14.81 2.07
CA SER A 86 4.76 -16.14 1.57
C SER A 86 3.89 -17.20 2.23
N SER A 87 3.21 -18.03 1.44
CA SER A 87 2.48 -19.21 1.96
C SER A 87 3.43 -20.26 2.52
N ALA A 88 4.64 -20.37 1.97
CA ALA A 88 5.68 -21.25 2.52
C ALA A 88 6.05 -20.87 3.96
N LYS A 89 6.15 -19.55 4.27
CA LYS A 89 6.34 -19.09 5.65
C LYS A 89 5.17 -19.40 6.57
N ILE A 90 3.94 -19.28 6.08
CA ILE A 90 2.75 -19.66 6.85
C ILE A 90 2.83 -21.16 7.20
N SER A 91 3.26 -21.98 6.23
CA SER A 91 3.47 -23.42 6.45
C SER A 91 4.58 -23.74 7.45
N ASP A 92 5.62 -22.91 7.55
CA ASP A 92 6.69 -23.08 8.56
C ASP A 92 6.17 -22.86 9.99
N GLU A 93 5.22 -21.94 10.17
CA GLU A 93 4.63 -21.63 11.48
C GLU A 93 3.59 -22.65 11.93
N GLN A 94 2.89 -23.27 10.97
CA GLN A 94 1.85 -24.26 11.21
C GLN A 94 2.12 -25.52 10.39
N PRO A 95 3.17 -26.30 10.74
CA PRO A 95 3.51 -27.50 10.00
C PRO A 95 2.41 -28.55 10.16
N GLY A 96 1.87 -29.04 9.04
CA GLY A 96 0.86 -30.10 9.01
C GLY A 96 -0.21 -29.87 7.97
N TYR A 97 -1.25 -30.71 8.01
CA TYR A 97 -2.34 -30.71 7.04
C TYR A 97 -3.66 -30.43 7.76
N TYR A 98 -4.06 -29.16 7.80
CA TYR A 98 -5.20 -28.70 8.57
C TYR A 98 -6.30 -28.11 7.68
N ILE A 99 -7.54 -28.56 7.86
CA ILE A 99 -8.72 -27.96 7.22
C ILE A 99 -9.74 -27.64 8.32
N MET A 100 -10.10 -26.36 8.47
CA MET A 100 -11.10 -25.90 9.46
C MET A 100 -10.80 -26.41 10.89
N GLY A 101 -9.51 -26.42 11.27
CA GLY A 101 -9.07 -26.89 12.60
C GLY A 101 -9.01 -28.40 12.78
N LEU A 102 -9.19 -29.19 11.71
CA LEU A 102 -9.09 -30.65 11.74
C LEU A 102 -7.82 -31.13 11.03
N ASP A 103 -7.11 -32.06 11.64
CA ASP A 103 -6.05 -32.83 10.99
C ASP A 103 -6.64 -33.70 9.87
N VAL A 104 -6.06 -33.60 8.67
CA VAL A 104 -6.44 -34.43 7.52
C VAL A 104 -5.22 -35.11 6.92
N ASP A 105 -5.43 -36.14 6.10
CA ASP A 105 -4.34 -36.71 5.32
C ASP A 105 -3.90 -35.79 4.18
N GLU A 106 -2.67 -35.96 3.71
CA GLU A 106 -2.08 -35.15 2.66
C GLU A 106 -2.88 -35.17 1.36
N HIS A 107 -3.49 -36.31 0.99
CA HIS A 107 -4.25 -36.43 -0.24
C HIS A 107 -5.52 -35.57 -0.18
N THR A 108 -6.24 -35.63 0.95
CA THR A 108 -7.38 -34.75 1.24
C THR A 108 -6.95 -33.28 1.23
N TYR A 109 -5.85 -32.94 1.89
CA TYR A 109 -5.34 -31.56 1.94
C TYR A 109 -5.00 -31.02 0.55
N ALA A 110 -4.29 -31.80 -0.26
CA ALA A 110 -3.92 -31.44 -1.64
C ALA A 110 -5.13 -31.23 -2.54
N GLY A 111 -6.25 -31.93 -2.31
CA GLY A 111 -7.50 -31.70 -3.04
C GLY A 111 -8.09 -30.31 -2.79
N TRP A 112 -7.96 -29.80 -1.56
CA TRP A 112 -8.43 -28.47 -1.18
C TRP A 112 -7.44 -27.38 -1.59
N TYR A 113 -6.16 -27.59 -1.30
CA TYR A 113 -5.06 -26.66 -1.52
C TYR A 113 -4.02 -27.24 -2.48
N PRO A 114 -4.27 -27.24 -3.80
CA PRO A 114 -3.39 -27.91 -4.77
C PRO A 114 -1.97 -27.31 -4.86
N LEU A 115 -1.80 -26.05 -4.44
CA LEU A 115 -0.51 -25.34 -4.46
C LEU A 115 0.24 -25.41 -3.12
N TYR A 116 -0.19 -26.25 -2.17
CA TYR A 116 0.30 -26.19 -0.79
C TYR A 116 1.81 -26.43 -0.60
N ARG A 117 2.46 -27.11 -1.55
CA ARG A 117 3.92 -27.34 -1.55
C ARG A 117 4.69 -26.26 -2.28
N GLN A 118 4.02 -25.29 -2.86
CA GLN A 118 4.64 -24.18 -3.55
C GLN A 118 4.35 -22.92 -2.74
N ASP A 119 5.34 -22.04 -2.67
CA ASP A 119 5.08 -20.68 -2.21
C ASP A 119 4.17 -19.99 -3.22
N SER A 120 3.03 -19.49 -2.74
CA SER A 120 1.97 -18.95 -3.59
C SER A 120 1.20 -17.80 -2.93
N MET A 121 0.65 -16.93 -3.77
CA MET A 121 -0.22 -15.81 -3.38
C MET A 121 -1.18 -15.51 -4.54
N GLN A 122 -2.42 -15.11 -4.25
CA GLN A 122 -3.34 -14.66 -5.31
C GLN A 122 -2.81 -13.39 -5.99
N VAL A 123 -2.91 -13.32 -7.31
CA VAL A 123 -2.52 -12.11 -8.06
C VAL A 123 -3.28 -10.88 -7.57
N TYR A 124 -4.56 -11.03 -7.22
CA TYR A 124 -5.39 -9.96 -6.65
C TYR A 124 -4.79 -9.38 -5.35
N GLU A 125 -4.39 -10.25 -4.42
CA GLU A 125 -3.77 -9.83 -3.15
C GLU A 125 -2.43 -9.12 -3.38
N PHE A 126 -1.61 -9.61 -4.33
CA PHE A 126 -0.38 -8.91 -4.70
C PHE A 126 -0.67 -7.50 -5.25
N LYS A 127 -1.66 -7.37 -6.14
CA LYS A 127 -2.08 -6.06 -6.67
C LYS A 127 -2.54 -5.12 -5.58
N ARG A 128 -3.27 -5.60 -4.57
CA ARG A 128 -3.66 -4.80 -3.38
C ARG A 128 -2.45 -4.22 -2.66
N HIS A 129 -1.38 -4.99 -2.45
CA HIS A 129 -0.15 -4.48 -1.84
C HIS A 129 0.51 -3.39 -2.70
N VAL A 130 0.50 -3.54 -4.03
CA VAL A 130 1.00 -2.50 -4.95
C VAL A 130 0.20 -1.19 -4.81
N PHE A 131 -1.13 -1.27 -4.75
CA PHE A 131 -2.00 -0.09 -4.57
C PHE A 131 -1.80 0.58 -3.21
N SER A 132 -1.72 -0.19 -2.13
CA SER A 132 -1.44 0.33 -0.79
C SER A 132 -0.09 1.07 -0.75
N ALA A 133 0.96 0.47 -1.32
CA ALA A 133 2.28 1.10 -1.44
C ALA A 133 2.23 2.42 -2.25
N ARG A 134 1.53 2.43 -3.38
CA ARG A 134 1.32 3.65 -4.18
C ARG A 134 0.59 4.73 -3.39
N ARG A 135 -0.45 4.36 -2.64
CA ARG A 135 -1.27 5.30 -1.87
C ARG A 135 -0.45 5.97 -0.78
N ILE A 136 0.30 5.18 0.00
CA ILE A 136 1.25 5.67 1.01
C ILE A 136 2.25 6.67 0.40
N LEU A 137 2.89 6.32 -0.70
CA LEU A 137 3.88 7.19 -1.35
C LEU A 137 3.27 8.47 -1.90
N ASN A 138 2.07 8.41 -2.49
CA ASN A 138 1.39 9.60 -2.99
C ASN A 138 0.94 10.52 -1.85
N VAL A 139 0.33 10.00 -0.78
CA VAL A 139 -0.07 10.81 0.38
C VAL A 139 1.14 11.49 1.00
N LYS A 140 2.23 10.74 1.23
CA LYS A 140 3.50 11.30 1.73
C LYS A 140 4.03 12.42 0.81
N ASN A 141 4.06 12.18 -0.50
CA ASN A 141 4.55 13.15 -1.48
C ASN A 141 3.74 14.44 -1.47
N GLU A 142 2.40 14.36 -1.40
CA GLU A 142 1.55 15.56 -1.36
C GLU A 142 1.64 16.30 -0.01
N ILE A 143 1.76 15.58 1.12
CA ILE A 143 1.97 16.20 2.44
C ILE A 143 3.27 17.01 2.47
N GLN A 144 4.34 16.50 1.85
CA GLN A 144 5.66 17.13 1.85
C GLN A 144 5.87 18.14 0.71
N SER A 145 4.93 18.22 -0.24
CA SER A 145 5.03 19.16 -1.37
C SER A 145 4.80 20.60 -0.89
N PRO A 146 5.67 21.56 -1.26
CA PRO A 146 5.41 22.98 -1.01
C PRO A 146 4.18 23.47 -1.80
N ASP A 147 3.99 22.93 -3.01
CA ASP A 147 2.84 23.18 -3.87
C ASP A 147 1.93 21.94 -3.84
N LYS A 148 1.22 21.78 -2.72
CA LYS A 148 0.36 20.61 -2.48
C LYS A 148 -0.77 20.53 -3.50
N ASN A 149 -0.89 19.40 -4.19
CA ASN A 149 -2.04 19.14 -5.05
C ASN A 149 -3.14 18.50 -4.20
N TYR A 150 -4.09 19.32 -3.75
CA TYR A 150 -5.18 18.85 -2.88
C TYR A 150 -6.12 17.85 -3.57
N ILE A 151 -6.26 17.87 -4.90
CA ILE A 151 -7.06 16.86 -5.61
C ILE A 151 -6.38 15.50 -5.52
N ASN A 152 -5.05 15.44 -5.73
CA ASN A 152 -4.28 14.21 -5.52
C ASN A 152 -4.34 13.79 -4.06
N LEU A 153 -4.13 14.71 -3.12
CA LEU A 153 -4.19 14.37 -1.69
C LEU A 153 -5.55 13.78 -1.34
N PHE A 154 -6.64 14.39 -1.79
CA PHE A 154 -8.00 13.86 -1.62
C PHE A 154 -8.12 12.44 -2.21
N LYS A 155 -7.68 12.27 -3.47
CA LYS A 155 -7.74 10.99 -4.20
C LYS A 155 -7.10 9.84 -3.44
N TYR A 156 -6.00 10.08 -2.73
CA TYR A 156 -5.26 9.01 -2.04
C TYR A 156 -5.53 8.94 -0.54
N LEU A 157 -5.87 10.06 0.10
CA LEU A 157 -6.10 10.13 1.54
C LEU A 157 -7.45 9.55 1.94
N LEU A 158 -8.52 9.81 1.17
CA LEU A 158 -9.86 9.31 1.51
C LEU A 158 -9.95 7.78 1.44
N PRO A 159 -9.44 7.11 0.38
CA PRO A 159 -9.30 5.67 0.39
C PRO A 159 -8.53 5.11 1.58
N MET A 160 -7.41 5.75 1.94
CA MET A 160 -6.60 5.35 3.09
C MET A 160 -7.36 5.49 4.41
N LEU A 161 -8.18 6.53 4.55
CA LEU A 161 -9.04 6.74 5.70
C LEU A 161 -10.19 5.72 5.77
N LEU A 162 -10.82 5.39 4.64
CA LEU A 162 -12.14 4.75 4.64
C LEU A 162 -12.18 3.29 4.17
N TYR A 163 -11.20 2.86 3.37
CA TYR A 163 -11.29 1.59 2.65
C TYR A 163 -10.01 0.74 2.69
N GLU A 164 -8.92 1.22 3.28
CA GLU A 164 -7.62 0.52 3.30
C GLU A 164 -7.72 -0.93 3.77
N ARG A 165 -8.49 -1.19 4.83
CA ARG A 165 -8.68 -2.51 5.43
C ARG A 165 -10.01 -3.16 5.08
N ARG A 166 -10.72 -2.69 4.05
CA ARG A 166 -12.07 -3.20 3.70
C ARG A 166 -12.16 -4.72 3.60
N ASN A 167 -11.17 -5.36 2.99
CA ASN A 167 -11.17 -6.82 2.78
C ASN A 167 -10.50 -7.60 3.94
N PHE A 168 -10.24 -6.95 5.08
CA PHE A 168 -9.73 -7.61 6.29
C PHE A 168 -10.81 -7.81 7.36
N TYR A 169 -12.04 -7.36 7.09
CA TYR A 169 -13.14 -7.42 8.04
C TYR A 169 -14.26 -8.29 7.50
N ASP A 170 -14.58 -9.33 8.26
CA ASP A 170 -15.78 -10.15 8.11
C ASP A 170 -16.94 -9.59 8.96
N PHE A 171 -16.66 -8.58 9.80
CA PHE A 171 -17.59 -7.90 10.71
C PHE A 171 -18.16 -8.81 11.78
N ASP A 172 -17.31 -9.68 12.32
CA ASP A 172 -17.61 -10.63 13.39
C ASP A 172 -16.58 -10.57 14.53
N SER A 173 -16.61 -11.56 15.44
CA SER A 173 -15.73 -11.60 16.61
C SER A 173 -14.27 -11.92 16.29
N ASP A 174 -13.98 -12.44 15.10
CA ASP A 174 -12.66 -12.90 14.70
C ASP A 174 -11.88 -11.80 13.96
N ASP A 175 -12.53 -10.65 13.72
CA ASP A 175 -11.91 -9.49 13.11
C ASP A 175 -10.69 -8.99 13.90
N PRO A 176 -9.63 -8.55 13.20
CA PRO A 176 -8.44 -8.01 13.86
C PRO A 176 -8.78 -6.86 14.82
N GLU A 177 -8.05 -6.81 15.94
CA GLU A 177 -8.08 -5.64 16.81
C GLU A 177 -7.70 -4.37 16.05
N ARG A 178 -8.30 -3.25 16.46
CA ARG A 178 -8.06 -1.91 15.91
C ARG A 178 -7.34 -1.09 16.96
N ILE A 179 -6.08 -0.75 16.74
CA ILE A 179 -5.28 -0.03 17.75
C ILE A 179 -5.40 1.48 17.55
N THR A 180 -5.36 1.94 16.31
CA THR A 180 -5.32 3.36 15.99
C THR A 180 -6.73 3.93 15.81
N ASP A 181 -6.92 5.19 16.21
CA ASP A 181 -8.19 5.89 16.07
C ASP A 181 -8.70 5.91 14.62
N THR A 182 -7.80 6.05 13.64
CA THR A 182 -8.16 6.03 12.21
C THR A 182 -8.72 4.66 11.79
N MET A 183 -8.15 3.57 12.28
CA MET A 183 -8.56 2.21 11.90
C MET A 183 -9.84 1.79 12.60
N GLU A 184 -10.02 2.23 13.84
CA GLU A 184 -11.27 2.08 14.54
C GLU A 184 -12.40 2.88 13.86
N PHE A 185 -12.12 4.13 13.46
CA PHE A 185 -13.05 4.94 12.66
C PHE A 185 -13.41 4.24 11.33
N GLN A 186 -12.41 3.73 10.62
CA GLN A 186 -12.62 3.00 9.37
C GLN A 186 -13.49 1.75 9.56
N TYR A 187 -13.21 0.95 10.59
CA TYR A 187 -13.98 -0.25 10.91
C TYR A 187 -15.46 0.06 11.10
N TYR A 188 -15.79 1.09 11.87
CA TYR A 188 -17.19 1.47 12.09
C TYR A 188 -17.84 2.12 10.88
N TYR A 189 -17.08 2.89 10.09
CA TYR A 189 -17.55 3.38 8.79
C TYR A 189 -17.97 2.22 7.88
N LEU A 190 -17.09 1.23 7.71
CA LEU A 190 -17.34 0.06 6.89
C LEU A 190 -18.46 -0.83 7.45
N SER A 191 -18.57 -0.95 8.77
CA SER A 191 -19.66 -1.69 9.44
C SER A 191 -21.04 -1.10 9.10
N VAL A 192 -21.16 0.23 9.06
CA VAL A 192 -22.39 0.93 8.66
C VAL A 192 -22.70 0.66 7.18
N LEU A 193 -21.69 0.68 6.30
CA LEU A 193 -21.86 0.37 4.88
C LEU A 193 -22.29 -1.08 4.66
N ASN A 194 -21.60 -2.04 5.27
CA ASN A 194 -21.90 -3.47 5.14
C ASN A 194 -23.37 -3.75 5.46
N LYS A 195 -23.90 -3.15 6.55
CA LYS A 195 -25.30 -3.28 6.93
C LYS A 195 -26.28 -2.66 5.93
N ARG A 196 -25.97 -1.49 5.36
CA ARG A 196 -26.90 -0.75 4.49
C ARG A 196 -26.89 -1.23 3.05
N THR A 197 -25.73 -1.59 2.51
CA THR A 197 -25.57 -1.97 1.10
C THR A 197 -25.42 -3.48 0.91
N GLY A 198 -25.31 -4.26 2.00
CA GLY A 198 -25.02 -5.70 1.93
C GLY A 198 -23.66 -5.97 1.30
N GLY A 199 -22.69 -5.09 1.57
CA GLY A 199 -21.33 -5.14 1.01
C GLY A 199 -21.23 -4.76 -0.49
N LYS A 200 -22.35 -4.44 -1.17
CA LYS A 200 -22.34 -4.12 -2.60
C LYS A 200 -21.63 -2.79 -2.89
N PRO A 201 -20.81 -2.72 -3.95
CA PRO A 201 -20.19 -1.47 -4.40
C PRO A 201 -21.25 -0.40 -4.68
N SER A 202 -20.96 0.82 -4.25
CA SER A 202 -21.80 2.00 -4.37
C SER A 202 -20.90 3.20 -4.68
N SER A 203 -21.47 4.29 -5.21
CA SER A 203 -20.71 5.53 -5.41
C SER A 203 -20.28 6.12 -4.07
N PHE A 204 -19.10 6.73 -3.99
CA PHE A 204 -18.56 7.27 -2.74
C PHE A 204 -19.55 8.21 -2.01
N GLY A 205 -20.23 9.10 -2.74
CA GLY A 205 -21.22 10.01 -2.15
C GLY A 205 -22.39 9.32 -1.45
N LYS A 206 -22.85 8.16 -1.95
CA LYS A 206 -23.93 7.37 -1.33
C LYS A 206 -23.46 6.69 -0.05
N ASP A 207 -22.23 6.18 -0.04
CA ASP A 207 -21.61 5.58 1.13
C ASP A 207 -21.43 6.63 2.23
N LEU A 208 -20.86 7.79 1.86
CA LEU A 208 -20.69 8.94 2.74
C LEU A 208 -22.01 9.42 3.35
N TRP A 209 -23.03 9.62 2.51
CA TRP A 209 -24.35 10.05 2.95
C TRP A 209 -25.02 9.03 3.88
N SER A 210 -24.87 7.74 3.57
CA SER A 210 -25.38 6.65 4.39
C SER A 210 -24.77 6.65 5.79
N PHE A 211 -23.45 6.84 5.87
CA PHE A 211 -22.73 6.96 7.14
C PHE A 211 -23.19 8.18 7.95
N ILE A 212 -23.28 9.36 7.33
CA ILE A 212 -23.69 10.59 8.03
C ILE A 212 -25.11 10.51 8.59
N ILE A 213 -26.07 10.00 7.81
CA ILE A 213 -27.45 9.80 8.30
C ILE A 213 -27.47 8.90 9.52
N GLU A 214 -26.63 7.86 9.52
CA GLU A 214 -26.55 6.91 10.61
C GLU A 214 -26.04 7.56 11.89
N VAL A 215 -24.90 8.27 11.82
CA VAL A 215 -24.32 8.99 12.96
C VAL A 215 -25.32 10.02 13.53
N GLN A 216 -25.97 10.81 12.68
CA GLN A 216 -26.99 11.77 13.11
C GLN A 216 -28.22 11.11 13.76
N SER A 217 -28.54 9.86 13.39
CA SER A 217 -29.66 9.13 13.99
C SER A 217 -29.34 8.67 15.42
N ILE A 218 -28.08 8.29 15.66
CA ILE A 218 -27.55 7.92 16.99
C ILE A 218 -27.61 9.14 17.93
N GLU A 219 -27.18 10.31 17.46
CA GLU A 219 -27.25 11.57 18.23
C GLU A 219 -28.70 11.91 18.64
N ARG A 220 -29.66 11.62 17.75
CA ARG A 220 -31.10 11.82 17.99
C ARG A 220 -31.73 10.70 18.84
N LYS A 221 -30.93 9.79 19.42
CA LYS A 221 -31.38 8.63 20.19
C LYS A 221 -32.34 7.71 19.43
N LYS A 222 -32.23 7.69 18.09
CA LYS A 222 -32.94 6.75 17.23
C LYS A 222 -31.99 5.56 17.06
N ASN A 223 -32.05 4.58 17.95
CA ASN A 223 -31.18 3.40 17.91
C ASN A 223 -31.41 2.59 16.62
N LYS A 224 -30.57 2.85 15.61
CA LYS A 224 -30.67 2.24 14.27
C LYS A 224 -29.52 1.27 13.94
N VAL A 225 -28.44 1.23 14.74
CA VAL A 225 -27.28 0.34 14.53
C VAL A 225 -27.10 -0.62 15.71
N TYR A 226 -26.49 -1.78 15.42
CA TYR A 226 -26.01 -2.75 16.40
C TYR A 226 -24.86 -2.17 17.26
N ILE A 227 -23.94 -1.41 16.67
CA ILE A 227 -22.77 -0.77 17.32
C ILE A 227 -23.05 0.64 17.85
N THR A 228 -24.26 0.90 18.35
CA THR A 228 -24.69 2.27 18.71
C THR A 228 -23.87 2.88 19.84
N ASP A 229 -23.50 2.08 20.84
CA ASP A 229 -22.77 2.58 22.00
C ASP A 229 -21.28 2.74 21.67
N GLU A 230 -20.70 1.83 20.91
CA GLU A 230 -19.32 1.91 20.44
C GLU A 230 -19.08 3.13 19.54
N LEU A 231 -20.02 3.41 18.62
CA LEU A 231 -19.97 4.63 17.81
C LEU A 231 -20.11 5.90 18.66
N ARG A 232 -20.95 5.87 19.70
CA ARG A 232 -21.10 7.01 20.62
C ARG A 232 -19.80 7.26 21.39
N ASP A 233 -19.13 6.21 21.83
CA ASP A 233 -17.87 6.28 22.56
C ASP A 233 -16.71 6.72 21.65
N LEU A 234 -16.68 6.23 20.40
CA LEU A 234 -15.75 6.70 19.37
C LEU A 234 -15.80 8.21 19.22
N PHE A 235 -17.00 8.79 19.06
CA PHE A 235 -17.15 10.23 18.81
C PHE A 235 -17.02 11.12 20.05
N GLN A 236 -16.90 10.56 21.25
CA GLN A 236 -16.48 11.30 22.44
C GLN A 236 -14.99 11.69 22.37
N ARG A 237 -14.18 10.94 21.61
CA ARG A 237 -12.77 11.28 21.38
C ARG A 237 -12.65 12.38 20.34
N ARG A 238 -11.76 13.34 20.62
CA ARG A 238 -11.54 14.52 19.76
C ARG A 238 -11.19 14.16 18.32
N TYR A 239 -10.25 13.23 18.12
CA TYR A 239 -9.74 12.96 16.78
C TYR A 239 -10.72 12.19 15.86
N PRO A 240 -11.37 11.10 16.30
CA PRO A 240 -12.47 10.52 15.52
C PRO A 240 -13.61 11.51 15.25
N ASN A 241 -13.89 12.45 16.16
CA ASN A 241 -14.84 13.53 15.92
C ASN A 241 -14.35 14.49 14.81
N ASP A 242 -13.05 14.83 14.78
CA ASP A 242 -12.45 15.64 13.71
C ASP A 242 -12.51 14.89 12.35
N LEU A 243 -12.27 13.57 12.33
CA LEU A 243 -12.46 12.73 11.13
C LEU A 243 -13.92 12.74 10.65
N TYR A 244 -14.88 12.64 11.57
CA TYR A 244 -16.30 12.75 11.23
C TYR A 244 -16.66 14.13 10.69
N ARG A 245 -16.16 15.21 11.28
CA ARG A 245 -16.37 16.59 10.80
C ARG A 245 -15.82 16.77 9.39
N PHE A 246 -14.66 16.20 9.10
CA PHE A 246 -14.10 16.18 7.75
C PHE A 246 -15.06 15.54 6.75
N LEU A 247 -15.59 14.35 7.05
CA LEU A 247 -16.59 13.68 6.20
C LEU A 247 -17.89 14.48 6.08
N PHE A 248 -18.35 15.09 7.19
CA PHE A 248 -19.56 15.90 7.22
C PHE A 248 -19.44 17.14 6.34
N ASP A 249 -18.30 17.83 6.39
CA ASP A 249 -18.06 19.02 5.57
C ASP A 249 -17.90 18.66 4.08
N ILE A 250 -17.29 17.52 3.75
CA ILE A 250 -17.32 16.98 2.37
C ILE A 250 -18.77 16.82 1.91
N ALA A 251 -19.64 16.20 2.71
CA ALA A 251 -21.04 16.02 2.33
C ALA A 251 -21.85 17.33 2.34
N ARG A 252 -21.40 18.34 3.06
CA ARG A 252 -22.08 19.64 3.09
C ARG A 252 -21.72 20.52 1.90
N TYR A 253 -20.46 20.51 1.49
CA TYR A 253 -19.93 21.45 0.50
C TYR A 253 -19.67 20.81 -0.87
N ASP A 254 -19.40 19.51 -0.92
CA ASP A 254 -18.85 18.83 -2.10
C ASP A 254 -19.66 17.58 -2.52
N ILE A 255 -20.86 17.33 -1.96
CA ILE A 255 -21.60 16.07 -2.17
C ILE A 255 -21.94 15.76 -3.63
N ASP A 256 -22.28 16.75 -4.44
CA ASP A 256 -22.62 16.56 -5.85
C ASP A 256 -21.43 16.03 -6.66
N GLN A 257 -20.21 16.42 -6.28
CA GLN A 257 -18.97 15.87 -6.83
C GLN A 257 -18.75 14.44 -6.32
N MET A 258 -18.99 14.19 -5.03
CA MET A 258 -18.79 12.85 -4.43
C MET A 258 -19.74 11.79 -4.99
N MET A 259 -20.94 12.18 -5.43
CA MET A 259 -21.88 11.26 -6.08
C MET A 259 -21.37 10.74 -7.43
N GLN A 260 -20.40 11.43 -8.03
CA GLN A 260 -19.76 11.04 -9.30
C GLN A 260 -18.44 10.32 -9.09
N VAL A 261 -17.94 10.22 -7.85
CA VAL A 261 -16.71 9.50 -7.56
C VAL A 261 -17.00 8.01 -7.49
N GLU A 262 -16.38 7.27 -8.42
CA GLU A 262 -16.40 5.81 -8.43
C GLU A 262 -15.21 5.26 -7.64
N VAL A 263 -15.45 4.14 -6.95
CA VAL A 263 -14.44 3.43 -6.16
C VAL A 263 -14.29 2.04 -6.76
N ASP A 264 -13.09 1.71 -7.21
CA ASP A 264 -12.81 0.39 -7.77
C ASP A 264 -12.56 -0.68 -6.69
N GLU A 265 -12.28 -1.90 -7.13
CA GLU A 265 -12.02 -3.06 -6.26
C GLU A 265 -10.75 -2.93 -5.39
N PHE A 266 -9.84 -2.01 -5.75
CA PHE A 266 -8.62 -1.69 -4.99
C PHE A 266 -8.77 -0.41 -4.16
N ALA A 267 -10.00 0.10 -4.07
CA ALA A 267 -10.38 1.34 -3.41
C ALA A 267 -9.75 2.60 -4.03
N GLU A 268 -9.33 2.58 -5.30
CA GLU A 268 -8.88 3.80 -5.96
C GLU A 268 -10.07 4.65 -6.40
N PHE A 269 -9.95 5.95 -6.18
CA PHE A 269 -10.97 6.92 -6.60
C PHE A 269 -10.78 7.31 -8.05
N GLN A 270 -11.83 7.11 -8.85
CA GLN A 270 -11.94 7.67 -10.20
C GLN A 270 -12.71 8.99 -10.10
N LEU A 271 -11.98 10.09 -10.35
CA LEU A 271 -12.50 11.45 -10.22
C LEU A 271 -13.00 11.96 -11.58
N PRO A 272 -14.09 12.75 -11.62
CA PRO A 272 -14.55 13.40 -12.85
C PRO A 272 -13.55 14.47 -13.34
N THR A 273 -13.61 14.83 -14.62
CA THR A 273 -12.66 15.74 -15.30
C THR A 273 -12.53 17.11 -14.65
N ASP A 274 -13.63 17.66 -14.12
CA ASP A 274 -13.70 18.99 -13.50
C ASP A 274 -13.84 18.92 -11.97
N PHE A 275 -13.30 17.86 -11.36
CA PHE A 275 -13.37 17.65 -9.93
C PHE A 275 -12.69 18.78 -9.17
N TYR A 276 -13.44 19.38 -8.25
CA TYR A 276 -12.94 20.38 -7.32
C TYR A 276 -13.33 20.02 -5.89
N ILE A 277 -12.65 20.66 -4.94
CA ILE A 277 -12.88 20.49 -3.51
C ILE A 277 -12.92 21.87 -2.86
N SER A 278 -13.85 22.04 -1.94
CA SER A 278 -14.01 23.26 -1.17
C SER A 278 -12.78 23.60 -0.33
N ASP A 279 -12.62 24.88 0.01
CA ASP A 279 -11.53 25.32 0.89
C ASP A 279 -11.64 24.74 2.30
N GLU A 280 -12.85 24.40 2.75
CA GLU A 280 -13.05 23.75 4.05
C GLU A 280 -12.49 22.32 4.03
N THR A 281 -12.78 21.55 2.97
CA THR A 281 -12.19 20.21 2.75
C THR A 281 -10.65 20.28 2.69
N LYS A 282 -10.07 21.32 2.09
CA LYS A 282 -8.61 21.53 2.06
C LYS A 282 -8.03 21.74 3.46
N LYS A 283 -8.66 22.59 4.29
CA LYS A 283 -8.21 22.84 5.67
C LYS A 283 -8.19 21.56 6.51
N HIS A 284 -9.23 20.74 6.40
CA HIS A 284 -9.26 19.44 7.07
C HIS A 284 -8.10 18.55 6.64
N MET A 285 -7.83 18.45 5.34
CA MET A 285 -6.71 17.65 4.83
C MET A 285 -5.35 18.16 5.35
N ASP A 286 -5.14 19.47 5.46
CA ASP A 286 -3.91 20.01 6.03
C ASP A 286 -3.69 19.61 7.49
N VAL A 287 -4.76 19.51 8.27
CA VAL A 287 -4.70 19.15 9.70
C VAL A 287 -4.61 17.64 9.89
N LEU A 288 -5.32 16.85 9.08
CA LEU A 288 -5.55 15.43 9.35
C LEU A 288 -4.63 14.50 8.56
N ALA A 289 -4.11 14.91 7.39
CA ALA A 289 -3.42 13.99 6.48
C ALA A 289 -2.22 13.27 7.11
N SER A 290 -1.37 14.00 7.83
CA SER A 290 -0.19 13.40 8.50
C SER A 290 -0.58 12.40 9.57
N ARG A 291 -1.69 12.64 10.30
CA ARG A 291 -2.15 11.73 11.35
C ARG A 291 -2.81 10.50 10.77
N ILE A 292 -3.63 10.64 9.72
CA ILE A 292 -4.21 9.51 8.99
C ILE A 292 -3.11 8.60 8.43
N LEU A 293 -2.08 9.18 7.79
CA LEU A 293 -0.93 8.43 7.28
C LEU A 293 -0.17 7.72 8.42
N SER A 294 0.08 8.43 9.52
CA SER A 294 0.78 7.87 10.68
C SER A 294 0.02 6.71 11.31
N ASP A 295 -1.28 6.84 11.51
CA ASP A 295 -2.12 5.79 12.08
C ASP A 295 -2.15 4.56 11.18
N ASN A 296 -2.27 4.74 9.85
CA ASN A 296 -2.22 3.63 8.90
C ASN A 296 -0.91 2.85 8.99
N ILE A 297 0.23 3.53 9.04
CA ILE A 297 1.54 2.87 9.16
C ILE A 297 1.67 2.17 10.52
N SER A 298 1.27 2.84 11.61
CA SER A 298 1.35 2.28 12.96
C SER A 298 0.47 1.04 13.13
N GLU A 299 -0.75 1.05 12.57
CA GLU A 299 -1.64 -0.10 12.61
C GLU A 299 -1.01 -1.33 11.94
N LEU A 300 -0.46 -1.13 10.75
CA LEU A 300 0.15 -2.22 9.98
C LEU A 300 1.42 -2.78 10.65
N LEU A 301 2.00 -2.05 11.61
CA LEU A 301 3.17 -2.46 12.39
C LEU A 301 2.84 -2.98 13.80
N GLN A 302 1.56 -3.17 14.15
CA GLN A 302 1.14 -3.61 15.49
C GLN A 302 1.91 -4.83 16.02
N LYS A 303 2.19 -5.81 15.15
CA LYS A 303 2.87 -7.07 15.52
C LYS A 303 4.39 -7.04 15.30
N VAL A 304 4.93 -5.92 14.81
CA VAL A 304 6.36 -5.75 14.56
C VAL A 304 7.00 -5.12 15.79
N HIS A 305 7.82 -5.89 16.50
CA HIS A 305 8.48 -5.43 17.73
C HIS A 305 9.96 -5.87 17.77
N PRO A 306 10.82 -5.17 18.53
CA PRO A 306 12.16 -5.67 18.79
C PRO A 306 12.11 -7.01 19.55
N LYS A 307 13.06 -7.88 19.26
CA LYS A 307 13.27 -9.17 19.92
C LYS A 307 14.75 -9.27 20.30
N MET A 308 15.00 -9.64 21.55
CA MET A 308 16.35 -9.91 22.04
C MET A 308 16.62 -11.40 21.91
N THR A 309 17.80 -11.73 21.39
CA THR A 309 18.29 -13.10 21.26
C THR A 309 19.65 -13.20 21.94
N VAL A 310 19.98 -14.38 22.44
CA VAL A 310 21.29 -14.69 23.02
C VAL A 310 21.99 -15.62 22.03
N GLY A 311 23.13 -15.18 21.49
CA GLY A 311 23.98 -15.96 20.62
C GLY A 311 24.61 -17.15 21.35
N GLU A 312 25.14 -18.11 20.60
CA GLU A 312 25.83 -19.29 21.15
C GLU A 312 27.06 -18.92 22.00
N ASP A 313 27.66 -17.76 21.72
CA ASP A 313 28.77 -17.15 22.46
C ASP A 313 28.31 -16.41 23.74
N GLY A 314 27.02 -16.42 24.05
CA GLY A 314 26.42 -15.73 25.18
C GLY A 314 26.19 -14.22 24.96
N ASN A 315 26.52 -13.70 23.78
CA ASN A 315 26.31 -12.29 23.48
C ASN A 315 24.83 -12.00 23.23
N ILE A 316 24.35 -10.89 23.79
CA ILE A 316 22.97 -10.42 23.59
C ILE A 316 22.94 -9.58 22.32
N SER A 317 22.08 -9.94 21.38
CA SER A 317 21.75 -9.15 20.20
C SER A 317 20.28 -8.73 20.20
N SER A 318 19.97 -7.58 19.61
CA SER A 318 18.59 -7.16 19.35
C SER A 318 18.34 -7.09 17.85
N GLN A 319 17.19 -7.57 17.42
CA GLN A 319 16.72 -7.52 16.04
C GLN A 319 15.23 -7.19 16.00
N TRP A 320 14.72 -6.81 14.84
CA TRP A 320 13.28 -6.67 14.63
C TRP A 320 12.68 -8.05 14.32
N ASP A 321 11.57 -8.38 14.98
CA ASP A 321 10.80 -9.59 14.65
C ASP A 321 9.96 -9.31 13.40
N LEU A 322 10.50 -9.65 12.24
CA LEU A 322 9.87 -9.47 10.94
C LEU A 322 9.69 -10.84 10.28
N LYS A 323 8.44 -11.25 10.16
CA LYS A 323 8.03 -12.51 9.57
C LYS A 323 7.86 -12.41 8.07
N TYR A 324 7.22 -11.36 7.57
CA TYR A 324 6.85 -11.27 6.15
C TYR A 324 7.62 -10.15 5.43
N LEU A 325 7.80 -10.28 4.11
CA LEU A 325 8.38 -9.21 3.29
C LEU A 325 7.59 -7.91 3.47
N ASN A 326 6.26 -8.00 3.52
CA ASN A 326 5.40 -6.83 3.71
C ASN A 326 5.70 -6.10 5.04
N GLU A 327 5.99 -6.81 6.13
CA GLU A 327 6.36 -6.19 7.41
C GLU A 327 7.69 -5.42 7.30
N GLY A 328 8.66 -5.95 6.55
CA GLY A 328 9.89 -5.23 6.21
C GLY A 328 9.61 -3.98 5.36
N ILE A 329 8.70 -4.07 4.39
CA ILE A 329 8.26 -2.91 3.58
C ILE A 329 7.57 -1.85 4.45
N LEU A 330 6.78 -2.25 5.44
CA LEU A 330 6.11 -1.34 6.37
C LEU A 330 7.09 -0.67 7.33
N LEU A 331 8.08 -1.40 7.83
CA LEU A 331 9.15 -0.82 8.65
C LEU A 331 10.01 0.14 7.82
N GLU A 332 10.28 -0.21 6.56
CA GLU A 332 10.91 0.69 5.59
C GLU A 332 10.09 1.96 5.39
N THR A 333 8.78 1.80 5.25
CA THR A 333 7.83 2.90 5.13
C THR A 333 7.93 3.82 6.34
N LEU A 334 7.89 3.29 7.56
CA LEU A 334 8.02 4.07 8.79
C LEU A 334 9.33 4.85 8.84
N VAL A 335 10.46 4.20 8.53
CA VAL A 335 11.77 4.87 8.49
C VAL A 335 11.77 5.97 7.42
N MET A 336 11.21 5.70 6.25
CA MET A 336 11.16 6.63 5.14
C MET A 336 10.24 7.83 5.41
N THR A 337 9.10 7.64 6.08
CA THR A 337 8.16 8.72 6.43
C THR A 337 8.63 9.56 7.61
N SER A 338 9.37 8.97 8.55
CA SER A 338 9.91 9.66 9.73
C SER A 338 11.27 10.35 9.51
N SER A 339 11.88 10.19 8.33
CA SER A 339 13.16 10.83 7.99
C SER A 339 13.05 11.74 6.77
N GLU A 340 14.07 12.60 6.57
CA GLU A 340 14.22 13.46 5.38
C GLU A 340 14.60 12.65 4.13
N THR A 341 13.82 11.63 3.81
CA THR A 341 14.01 10.84 2.59
C THR A 341 13.70 11.69 1.37
N ARG A 342 14.58 11.60 0.38
CA ARG A 342 14.48 12.35 -0.87
C ARG A 342 13.63 11.61 -1.91
N LEU A 343 12.46 11.11 -1.49
CA LEU A 343 11.50 10.52 -2.40
C LEU A 343 11.06 11.58 -3.42
N LYS A 344 11.04 11.24 -4.70
CA LYS A 344 10.52 12.09 -5.76
C LYS A 344 9.57 11.34 -6.68
N LYS A 345 8.55 12.03 -7.17
CA LYS A 345 7.72 11.57 -8.28
C LYS A 345 8.33 12.01 -9.61
N CYS A 346 8.35 11.13 -10.60
CA CYS A 346 8.91 11.44 -11.92
C CYS A 346 8.12 12.57 -12.60
N ALA A 347 8.82 13.62 -13.04
CA ALA A 347 8.23 14.76 -13.72
C ALA A 347 7.80 14.47 -15.18
N ASN A 348 7.93 13.23 -15.68
CA ASN A 348 7.34 12.85 -16.95
C ASN A 348 5.84 12.60 -16.75
N PRO A 349 4.94 13.39 -17.40
CA PRO A 349 3.50 13.29 -17.17
C PRO A 349 2.88 11.92 -17.44
N THR A 350 3.54 11.08 -18.24
CA THR A 350 3.05 9.73 -18.59
C THR A 350 3.71 8.61 -17.77
N CYS A 351 4.56 8.93 -16.79
CA CYS A 351 5.32 7.92 -16.06
C CYS A 351 4.70 7.58 -14.70
N GLY A 352 4.37 8.59 -13.89
CA GLY A 352 3.79 8.40 -12.55
C GLY A 352 4.71 7.74 -11.50
N LYS A 353 5.84 7.14 -11.89
CA LYS A 353 6.75 6.38 -11.02
C LYS A 353 7.44 7.23 -9.96
N PHE A 354 7.66 6.63 -8.80
CA PHE A 354 8.50 7.18 -7.73
C PHE A 354 9.96 6.76 -7.90
N PHE A 355 10.88 7.58 -7.40
CA PHE A 355 12.30 7.25 -7.34
C PHE A 355 13.00 8.01 -6.22
N THR A 356 14.14 7.47 -5.80
CA THR A 356 15.07 8.13 -4.88
C THR A 356 16.33 8.54 -5.65
N PRO A 357 16.68 9.84 -5.69
CA PRO A 357 17.91 10.26 -6.33
C PRO A 357 19.13 9.73 -5.59
N ASN A 358 20.12 9.23 -6.34
CA ASN A 358 21.41 8.85 -5.77
C ASN A 358 22.04 10.04 -5.01
N PRO A 359 22.83 9.78 -3.96
CA PRO A 359 23.61 10.81 -3.29
C PRO A 359 24.39 11.66 -4.31
N GLY A 360 24.32 12.99 -4.16
CA GLY A 360 24.96 13.95 -5.06
C GLY A 360 24.21 14.29 -6.35
N ARG A 361 23.08 13.64 -6.68
CA ARG A 361 22.23 13.96 -7.85
C ARG A 361 20.82 14.39 -7.46
N TYR A 362 20.74 15.27 -6.48
CA TYR A 362 19.49 15.68 -5.85
C TYR A 362 18.62 16.61 -6.69
N ASP A 363 19.18 17.18 -7.75
CA ASP A 363 18.51 17.96 -8.78
C ASP A 363 17.72 17.09 -9.78
N LYS A 364 17.96 15.77 -9.81
CA LYS A 364 17.26 14.83 -10.70
C LYS A 364 15.73 14.92 -10.49
N ILE A 365 15.00 15.12 -11.59
CA ILE A 365 13.52 15.21 -11.61
C ILE A 365 12.85 14.08 -12.40
N TYR A 366 13.62 13.25 -13.11
CA TYR A 366 13.11 12.12 -13.89
C TYR A 366 13.67 10.81 -13.35
N CYS A 367 12.86 9.76 -13.22
CA CYS A 367 13.30 8.48 -12.66
C CYS A 367 14.41 7.80 -13.52
N SER A 368 14.33 7.95 -14.85
CA SER A 368 15.25 7.34 -15.81
C SER A 368 15.70 8.31 -16.92
N HIS A 369 16.81 7.98 -17.58
CA HIS A 369 17.28 8.70 -18.77
C HIS A 369 16.24 8.67 -19.90
N ALA A 370 15.52 7.56 -20.05
CA ALA A 370 14.45 7.42 -21.03
C ALA A 370 13.32 8.43 -20.79
N CYS A 371 12.87 8.60 -19.54
CA CYS A 371 11.87 9.61 -19.19
C CYS A 371 12.35 11.03 -19.49
N GLY A 372 13.60 11.36 -19.14
CA GLY A 372 14.19 12.65 -19.47
C GLY A 372 14.24 12.90 -20.99
N SER A 373 14.62 11.88 -21.75
CA SER A 373 14.69 11.95 -23.22
C SER A 373 13.32 12.15 -23.87
N ILE A 374 12.27 11.47 -23.38
CA ILE A 374 10.89 11.62 -23.88
C ILE A 374 10.40 13.05 -23.68
N VAL A 375 10.57 13.60 -22.48
CA VAL A 375 10.12 14.97 -22.17
C VAL A 375 10.94 16.00 -22.96
N ALA A 376 12.25 15.80 -23.11
CA ALA A 376 13.09 16.66 -23.93
C ALA A 376 12.62 16.72 -25.39
N LYS A 377 12.32 15.55 -26.00
CA LYS A 377 11.76 15.47 -27.36
C LYS A 377 10.39 16.13 -27.44
N ARG A 378 9.52 15.96 -26.44
CA ARG A 378 8.20 16.63 -26.39
C ARG A 378 8.34 18.16 -26.38
N ARG A 379 9.23 18.69 -25.55
CA ARG A 379 9.53 20.14 -25.50
C ARG A 379 10.12 20.65 -26.81
N GLN A 380 10.97 19.86 -27.46
CA GLN A 380 11.49 20.21 -28.78
C GLN A 380 10.37 20.31 -29.82
N ARG A 381 9.47 19.32 -29.89
CA ARG A 381 8.31 19.34 -30.80
C ARG A 381 7.38 20.52 -30.56
N LEU A 382 7.17 20.93 -29.30
CA LEU A 382 6.37 22.11 -28.98
C LEU A 382 7.02 23.39 -29.51
N ARG A 383 8.33 23.56 -29.30
CA ARG A 383 9.06 24.72 -29.83
C ARG A 383 9.11 24.73 -31.36
N ASP A 384 9.31 23.58 -32.00
CA ASP A 384 9.29 23.47 -33.46
C ASP A 384 7.88 23.75 -34.04
N LYS A 385 6.81 23.58 -33.24
CA LYS A 385 5.44 23.94 -33.64
C LYS A 385 5.17 25.44 -33.46
N GLU A 386 5.74 26.04 -32.42
CA GLU A 386 5.66 27.49 -32.15
C GLU A 386 6.50 28.31 -33.15
N ASP A 387 7.67 27.79 -33.55
CA ASP A 387 8.55 28.39 -34.56
C ASP A 387 9.16 27.31 -35.47
N PRO A 388 8.55 27.03 -36.64
CA PRO A 388 9.01 26.01 -37.58
C PRO A 388 10.39 26.27 -38.19
N ASN A 389 10.84 27.53 -38.22
CA ASN A 389 12.11 27.93 -38.83
C ASN A 389 13.25 28.04 -37.81
N ARG A 390 12.98 27.70 -36.54
CA ARG A 390 13.96 27.73 -35.47
C ARG A 390 15.16 26.83 -35.79
N GLU A 391 16.35 27.39 -35.62
CA GLU A 391 17.59 26.62 -35.66
C GLU A 391 17.59 25.55 -34.56
N ARG A 392 17.71 24.28 -34.97
CA ARG A 392 17.70 23.16 -34.03
C ARG A 392 19.03 23.11 -33.31
N MET A 393 19.02 23.37 -31.99
CA MET A 393 20.18 23.13 -31.15
C MET A 393 20.61 21.66 -31.25
N GLU A 394 21.93 21.42 -31.35
CA GLU A 394 22.47 20.06 -31.33
C GLU A 394 22.04 19.33 -30.04
N PRO A 395 21.78 18.01 -30.09
CA PRO A 395 21.44 17.24 -28.91
C PRO A 395 22.56 17.32 -27.86
N GLY A 396 22.30 17.97 -26.72
CA GLY A 396 23.25 18.15 -25.62
C GLY A 396 23.70 16.87 -24.90
N PHE A 397 23.42 15.69 -25.45
CA PHE A 397 23.89 14.39 -24.96
C PHE A 397 25.10 13.85 -25.74
N LYS A 398 25.51 14.50 -26.84
CA LYS A 398 26.82 14.25 -27.43
C LYS A 398 27.86 14.99 -26.60
N ASN A 399 28.50 14.27 -25.67
CA ASN A 399 29.75 14.58 -24.95
C ASN A 399 29.62 14.35 -23.44
N ARG A 400 29.42 13.09 -23.05
CA ARG A 400 30.19 12.54 -21.93
C ARG A 400 31.03 11.42 -22.50
N LYS A 401 32.22 11.76 -23.00
CA LYS A 401 33.28 10.78 -23.15
C LYS A 401 33.54 10.22 -21.75
N SER A 402 33.51 8.91 -21.66
CA SER A 402 34.01 8.15 -20.53
C SER A 402 35.49 8.47 -20.36
N ASP A 403 35.81 9.25 -19.34
CA ASP A 403 37.12 9.23 -18.70
C ASP A 403 36.98 8.52 -17.35
#